data_AF-B0CCZ7-F1
#
_entry.id   AF-B0CCZ7-F1
#
_cell.length_a   1.000
_cell.length_b   1.000
_cell.length_c   1.000
_cell.angle_alpha   90.00
_cell.angle_beta   90.00
_cell.angle_gamma   90.00
#
_symmetry.space_group_name_H-M   'P 1'
#
loop_
_entity.id
_entity.type
_entity.pdbx_description
1 polymer ?
#
loop_
_entity_poly.entity_id
_entity_poly.type
_entity_poly.pdbx_seq_one_letter_code
_entity_poly.pdbx_strand_id
1 'polypeptide(L)' 'MDTLAELIGFTGNWLVGASFTLDQGYQCWVITPERQVYTDGEYYESHLMALAAGRYLVEQSLEVE' A
#
# COMPACT_ATOMS: atom_id res chain seq x y z
N MET A 1 -15.35 -7.67 5.61
CA MET A 1 -14.67 -6.83 6.62
C MET A 1 -13.20 -6.97 6.32
N ASP A 2 -12.55 -5.87 5.97
CA ASP A 2 -11.14 -5.91 5.58
C ASP A 2 -10.30 -5.89 6.84
N THR A 3 -9.31 -6.77 6.91
CA THR A 3 -8.40 -6.89 8.06
C THR A 3 -7.06 -6.31 7.66
N LEU A 4 -6.55 -5.33 8.42
CA LEU A 4 -5.20 -4.81 8.19
C LEU A 4 -4.19 -5.95 8.42
N ALA A 5 -3.41 -6.28 7.39
CA ALA A 5 -2.38 -7.29 7.46
C ALA A 5 -1.04 -6.67 7.89
N GLU A 6 -0.65 -5.55 7.27
CA GLU A 6 0.61 -4.88 7.55
C GLU A 6 0.55 -3.39 7.19
N LEU A 7 1.36 -2.56 7.87
CA LEU A 7 1.51 -1.13 7.63
C LEU A 7 2.97 -0.72 7.85
N ILE A 8 3.59 -0.12 6.83
CA ILE A 8 5.00 0.27 6.80
C ILE A 8 5.11 1.78 6.56
N GLY A 9 5.98 2.45 7.30
CA GLY A 9 6.27 3.87 7.10
C GLY A 9 7.52 4.11 6.25
N PHE A 10 7.48 5.20 5.48
CA PHE A 10 8.57 5.70 4.64
C PHE A 10 8.93 7.14 5.03
N THR A 11 10.03 7.65 4.49
CA THR A 11 10.44 9.06 4.64
C THR A 11 9.34 10.00 4.15
N GLY A 12 9.26 11.21 4.70
CA GLY A 12 8.26 12.20 4.28
C GLY A 12 6.83 11.92 4.78
N ASN A 13 6.62 10.98 5.71
CA ASN A 13 5.30 10.57 6.23
C ASN A 13 4.43 9.79 5.22
N TRP A 14 5.04 9.18 4.22
CA TRP A 14 4.37 8.19 3.38
C TRP A 14 4.13 6.89 4.16
N LEU A 15 2.98 6.26 3.94
CA LEU A 15 2.66 4.94 4.49
C LEU A 15 2.23 3.99 3.37
N VAL A 16 2.63 2.72 3.48
CA VAL A 16 2.14 1.64 2.62
C VAL A 16 1.53 0.56 3.50
N GLY A 17 0.30 0.18 3.20
CA GLY A 17 -0.42 -0.86 3.92
C GLY A 17 -0.90 -1.97 3.00
N ALA A 18 -1.12 -3.14 3.59
CA ALA A 18 -1.85 -4.23 2.98
C ALA A 18 -3.04 -4.60 3.87
N SER A 19 -4.22 -4.72 3.29
CA SER A 19 -5.37 -5.35 3.95
C SER A 19 -5.71 -6.67 3.28
N PHE A 20 -6.43 -7.53 3.99
CA PHE A 20 -6.97 -8.77 3.45
C PHE A 20 -8.50 -8.74 3.47
N THR A 21 -9.09 -9.09 2.34
CA THR A 21 -10.53 -9.28 2.15
C THR A 21 -10.79 -10.75 1.83
N LEU A 22 -11.67 -11.39 2.60
CA LEU A 22 -11.92 -12.84 2.53
C LEU A 22 -12.23 -13.37 1.12
N ASP A 23 -12.91 -12.58 0.29
CA ASP A 23 -13.39 -13.01 -1.03
C ASP A 23 -12.46 -12.61 -2.18
N GLN A 24 -11.47 -11.76 -1.94
CA GLN A 24 -10.69 -11.12 -3.02
C GLN A 24 -9.17 -11.25 -2.84
N GLY A 25 -8.67 -11.40 -1.61
CA GLY A 25 -7.23 -11.51 -1.33
C GLY A 25 -6.67 -10.25 -0.68
N TYR A 26 -5.39 -9.96 -0.92
CA TYR A 26 -4.71 -8.80 -0.35
C TYR A 26 -4.81 -7.58 -1.25
N GLN A 27 -5.05 -6.41 -0.69
CA GLN A 27 -5.09 -5.14 -1.41
C GLN A 27 -4.03 -4.18 -0.86
N CYS A 28 -3.42 -3.40 -1.77
CA CYS A 28 -2.44 -2.35 -1.46
C CYS A 28 -3.13 -1.01 -1.15
N TRP A 29 -2.60 -0.28 -0.17
CA TRP A 29 -2.95 1.10 0.14
C TRP A 29 -1.68 1.93 0.27
N VAL A 30 -1.65 3.10 -0.35
CA VAL A 30 -0.60 4.11 -0.15
C VAL A 30 -1.24 5.36 0.44
N ILE A 31 -0.74 5.81 1.59
CA ILE A 31 -1.16 7.05 2.24
C ILE A 31 -0.07 8.09 2.01
N THR A 32 -0.43 9.19 1.35
CA THR A 32 0.50 10.30 1.08
C THR A 32 0.69 11.19 2.32
N PRO A 33 1.70 12.07 2.32
CA PRO A 33 1.92 13.03 3.41
C PRO A 33 0.71 13.95 3.65
N GLU A 34 -0.06 14.24 2.59
CA GLU A 34 -1.30 15.03 2.60
C GLU A 34 -2.51 14.22 3.09
N ARG A 35 -2.31 12.99 3.55
CA ARG A 35 -3.33 12.05 4.04
C ARG A 35 -4.32 11.61 2.96
N GLN A 36 -3.89 11.61 1.70
CA GLN A 36 -4.65 11.01 0.61
C GLN A 36 -4.38 9.51 0.55
N VAL A 37 -5.40 8.71 0.24
CA VAL A 37 -5.28 7.26 0.13
C VAL A 37 -5.41 6.84 -1.32
N TYR A 38 -4.44 6.07 -1.80
CA TYR A 38 -4.39 5.51 -3.14
C TYR A 38 -4.38 3.99 -3.08
N THR A 39 -4.98 3.36 -4.08
CA THR A 39 -4.91 1.92 -4.34
C THR A 39 -4.64 1.73 -5.82
N ASP A 40 -3.96 0.66 -6.20
CA ASP A 40 -3.86 0.24 -7.60
C ASP A 40 -5.15 -0.42 -8.13
N GLY A 41 -6.03 -0.86 -7.22
CA GLY A 41 -7.31 -1.51 -7.55
C GLY A 41 -7.18 -3.02 -7.81
N GLU A 42 -5.99 -3.58 -7.57
CA GLU A 42 -5.68 -4.98 -7.79
C GLU A 42 -5.74 -5.79 -6.49
N TYR A 43 -5.87 -7.11 -6.63
CA TYR A 43 -5.79 -8.05 -5.53
C TYR A 43 -4.61 -9.03 -5.71
N TYR A 44 -3.94 -9.32 -4.61
CA TYR A 44 -2.71 -10.08 -4.56
C TYR A 44 -2.88 -11.36 -3.72
N GLU A 45 -2.11 -12.39 -4.06
CA GLU A 45 -2.10 -13.67 -3.35
C GLU A 45 -1.41 -13.57 -1.97
N SER A 46 -0.57 -12.56 -1.75
CA SER A 46 0.13 -12.33 -0.49
C SER A 46 0.26 -10.85 -0.13
N HIS A 47 0.30 -10.55 1.17
CA HIS A 47 0.56 -9.20 1.66
C HIS A 47 1.90 -8.64 1.15
N LEU A 48 2.93 -9.49 1.00
CA LEU A 48 4.24 -9.07 0.49
C LEU A 48 4.16 -8.50 -0.93
N MET A 49 3.34 -9.09 -1.81
CA MET A 49 3.13 -8.58 -3.16
C MET A 49 2.36 -7.25 -3.15
N ALA A 50 1.32 -7.13 -2.33
CA ALA A 50 0.58 -5.88 -2.16
C ALA A 50 1.49 -4.75 -1.64
N LEU A 51 2.32 -5.04 -0.63
CA LEU A 51 3.28 -4.07 -0.10
C LEU A 51 4.35 -3.70 -1.13
N ALA A 52 4.81 -4.64 -1.96
CA ALA A 52 5.77 -4.35 -3.03
C ALA A 52 5.20 -3.39 -4.08
N ALA A 53 3.92 -3.55 -4.45
CA ALA A 53 3.24 -2.63 -5.37
C ALA A 53 3.16 -1.21 -4.79
N GLY A 54 2.76 -1.07 -3.52
CA GLY A 54 2.71 0.24 -2.87
C GLY A 54 4.08 0.87 -2.66
N ARG A 55 5.08 0.07 -2.29
CA ARG A 55 6.48 0.52 -2.18
C ARG A 55 6.97 1.10 -3.50
N TYR A 56 6.71 0.43 -4.61
CA TYR A 56 7.12 0.90 -5.93
C TYR A 56 6.55 2.30 -6.24
N LEU A 57 5.27 2.54 -5.93
CA LEU A 57 4.66 3.86 -6.10
C LEU A 57 5.37 4.95 -5.25
N VAL A 58 5.63 4.65 -3.99
CA VAL A 58 6.30 5.59 -3.07
C VAL A 58 7.72 5.90 -3.56
N GLU A 59 8.49 4.88 -3.93
CA GLU A 59 9.86 5.05 -4.44
C GLU A 59 9.88 5.89 -5.71
N GLN A 60 9.00 5.60 -6.67
CA GLN A 60 8.87 6.41 -7.89
C GLN A 60 8.37 7.84 -7.64
N SER A 61 7.68 8.10 -6.53
CA SER A 61 7.23 9.45 -6.17
C SER A 61 8.31 10.26 -5.45
N LEU A 62 9.17 9.59 -4.68
CA LEU A 62 10.29 10.22 -3.96
C LEU A 62 11.51 10.46 -4.85
N GLU A 63 11.72 9.66 -5.91
CA GLU A 63 12.80 9.87 -6.89
C GLU A 63 12.60 11.12 -7.76
N VAL A 64 11.42 11.75 -7.70
CA VAL A 64 11.07 12.94 -8.48
C VAL A 64 11.42 14.25 -7.73
N GLU A 65 12.00 14.17 -6.52
CA GLU A 65 12.52 15.34 -5.76
C GLU A 65 13.96 15.72 -6.12
#